data_AF-A0A0F9I475-F1
#
_entry.id   AF-A0A0F9I475-F1
#
_cell.length_a   1.000
_cell.length_b   1.000
_cell.length_c   1.000
_cell.angle_alpha   90.00
_cell.angle_beta   90.00
_cell.angle_gamma   90.00
#
_symmetry.space_group_name_H-M   'P 1'
#
loop_
_entity.id
_entity.type
_entity.pdbx_description
1 polymer ?
#
loop_
_entity_poly.entity_id
_entity_poly.type
_entity_poly.pdbx_seq_one_letter_code
_entity_poly.pdbx_strand_id
1 'polypeptide(L)'
;MHVCTIQTKKMSDSKTKIKILEFLKKKVPMDYNINEIAGKIKIHRNTARKYIKKLVAEGSIIVSRTMGKMNLYTIAKGLEENDKD
;
A
#
# COMPACT_ATOMS: atom_id res chain seq x y z
N MET A 1 0.19 18.73 27.78
CA MET A 1 -0.45 17.46 28.19
C MET A 1 -1.51 17.09 27.17
N HIS A 2 -1.21 16.16 26.28
CA HIS A 2 -2.20 15.34 25.59
C HIS A 2 -1.60 13.94 25.54
N VAL A 3 -2.03 13.14 26.50
CA VAL A 3 -1.78 11.71 26.55
C VAL A 3 -2.56 11.09 25.39
N CYS A 4 -1.87 10.46 24.44
CA CYS A 4 -2.53 9.53 23.54
C CYS A 4 -1.70 8.25 23.49
N THR A 5 -2.07 7.40 24.43
CA THR A 5 -1.67 6.01 24.55
C THR A 5 -2.04 5.26 23.26
N ILE A 6 -1.36 4.11 23.07
CA ILE A 6 -1.74 2.98 22.21
C ILE A 6 -1.41 3.19 20.71
N GLN A 7 -0.55 2.41 20.03
CA GLN A 7 -0.46 0.95 20.02
C GLN A 7 0.90 0.47 19.48
N THR A 8 1.63 -0.32 20.26
CA THR A 8 2.60 -1.28 19.72
C THR A 8 1.82 -2.37 18.98
N LYS A 9 1.95 -2.51 17.65
CA LYS A 9 1.48 -3.75 17.00
C LYS A 9 2.14 -4.08 15.66
N LYS A 10 3.07 -5.04 15.78
CA LYS A 10 3.22 -6.24 14.94
C LYS A 10 4.21 -6.17 13.76
N MET A 11 5.46 -6.55 14.07
CA MET A 11 6.26 -7.43 13.21
C MET A 11 5.40 -8.59 12.68
N SER A 12 5.32 -8.73 11.36
CA SER A 12 5.28 -10.00 10.58
C SER A 12 4.72 -9.80 9.17
N ASP A 13 5.27 -8.88 8.39
CA ASP A 13 4.80 -8.69 7.01
C ASP A 13 5.64 -9.47 6.01
N SER A 14 4.98 -10.35 5.26
CA SER A 14 5.57 -11.06 4.12
C SER A 14 6.32 -10.08 3.23
N LYS A 15 7.57 -10.41 2.85
CA LYS A 15 8.46 -9.60 2.00
C LYS A 15 7.76 -8.90 0.81
N THR A 16 6.71 -9.53 0.28
CA THR A 16 5.82 -8.99 -0.77
C THR A 16 5.07 -7.72 -0.38
N LYS A 17 4.53 -7.62 0.84
CA LYS A 17 3.77 -6.45 1.31
C LYS A 17 4.66 -5.22 1.38
N ILE A 18 5.87 -5.38 1.94
CA ILE A 18 6.87 -4.32 2.04
C ILE A 18 7.24 -3.80 0.64
N LYS A 19 7.51 -4.71 -0.32
CA LYS A 19 7.80 -4.34 -1.71
C LYS A 19 6.68 -3.54 -2.38
N ILE A 20 5.42 -3.89 -2.13
CA ILE A 20 4.27 -3.14 -2.68
C ILE A 20 4.24 -1.72 -2.12
N LEU A 21 4.42 -1.58 -0.80
CA LEU A 21 4.43 -0.28 -0.13
C LEU A 21 5.60 0.59 -0.59
N GLU A 22 6.81 0.05 -0.63
CA GLU A 22 7.98 0.78 -1.16
C GLU A 22 7.80 1.23 -2.61
N PHE A 23 7.21 0.36 -3.45
CA PHE A 23 6.94 0.69 -4.85
C PHE A 23 5.96 1.85 -4.98
N LEU A 24 4.88 1.85 -4.20
CA LEU A 24 3.88 2.93 -4.20
C LEU A 24 4.46 4.23 -3.61
N LYS A 25 5.30 4.15 -2.58
CA LYS A 25 5.96 5.31 -1.94
C LYS A 25 6.94 6.02 -2.90
N LYS A 26 7.71 5.28 -3.70
CA LYS A 26 8.71 5.86 -4.62
C LYS A 26 8.13 6.66 -5.79
N LYS A 27 6.83 6.52 -6.05
CA LYS A 27 6.20 7.01 -7.29
C LYS A 27 4.99 7.91 -7.04
N VAL A 28 4.86 8.50 -5.86
CA VAL A 28 3.86 9.56 -5.60
C VAL A 28 4.09 10.71 -6.60
N PRO A 29 3.04 11.22 -7.29
CA PRO A 29 1.60 11.05 -7.08
C PRO A 29 0.93 10.07 -8.08
N MET A 30 1.61 9.00 -8.48
CA MET A 30 1.11 8.10 -9.52
C MET A 30 0.28 6.97 -8.93
N ASP A 31 -0.93 6.79 -9.44
CA ASP A 31 -1.81 5.68 -9.09
C ASP A 31 -1.59 4.46 -10.01
N TYR A 32 -1.72 3.25 -9.45
CA TYR A 32 -1.43 2.00 -10.16
C TYR A 32 -2.55 0.99 -10.04
N ASN A 33 -2.75 0.19 -11.09
CA ASN A 33 -3.68 -0.93 -11.05
C ASN A 33 -3.01 -2.21 -10.53
N ILE A 34 -3.82 -3.21 -10.16
CA ILE A 34 -3.35 -4.50 -9.63
C ILE A 34 -2.38 -5.21 -10.59
N ASN A 35 -2.61 -5.13 -11.90
CA ASN A 35 -1.77 -5.79 -12.90
C ASN A 35 -0.40 -5.11 -13.02
N GLU A 36 -0.35 -3.79 -12.99
CA GLU A 36 0.90 -3.03 -13.03
C GLU A 36 1.74 -3.25 -11.78
N ILE A 37 1.10 -3.21 -10.60
CA ILE A 37 1.77 -3.51 -9.33
C ILE A 37 2.35 -4.93 -9.41
N ALA A 38 1.54 -5.92 -9.84
CA ALA A 38 1.97 -7.31 -9.98
C ALA A 38 3.14 -7.48 -10.95
N GLY A 39 3.08 -6.83 -12.12
CA GLY A 39 4.12 -6.89 -13.14
C GLY A 39 5.43 -6.24 -12.69
N LYS A 40 5.36 -5.09 -12.02
CA LYS A 40 6.54 -4.35 -11.55
C LYS A 40 7.29 -5.08 -10.44
N ILE A 41 6.57 -5.69 -9.50
CA ILE A 41 7.18 -6.46 -8.40
C ILE A 41 7.36 -7.95 -8.76
N LYS A 42 7.04 -8.35 -9.99
CA LYS A 42 7.14 -9.73 -10.52
C LYS A 42 6.45 -10.77 -9.62
N ILE A 43 5.22 -10.49 -9.19
CA ILE A 43 4.40 -11.46 -8.46
C ILE A 43 3.17 -11.87 -9.25
N HIS A 44 2.64 -13.04 -8.92
CA HIS A 44 1.41 -13.52 -9.52
C HIS A 44 0.22 -12.60 -9.18
N ARG A 45 -0.66 -12.35 -10.17
CA ARG A 45 -1.83 -11.47 -10.05
C ARG A 45 -2.73 -11.82 -8.87
N ASN A 46 -2.92 -13.12 -8.62
CA ASN A 46 -3.76 -13.58 -7.51
C ASN A 46 -3.16 -13.19 -6.14
N THR A 47 -1.84 -13.31 -6.02
CA THR A 47 -1.10 -12.90 -4.82
C THR A 47 -1.16 -11.40 -4.63
N ALA A 48 -0.92 -10.62 -5.70
CA ALA A 48 -1.06 -9.17 -5.67
C ALA A 48 -2.45 -8.74 -5.19
N ARG A 49 -3.51 -9.34 -5.74
CA ARG A 49 -4.90 -9.05 -5.36
C ARG A 49 -5.15 -9.30 -3.87
N LYS A 50 -4.68 -10.43 -3.32
CA LYS A 50 -4.83 -10.76 -1.90
C LYS A 50 -4.14 -9.73 -1.00
N TYR A 51 -2.89 -9.37 -1.33
CA TYR A 51 -2.12 -8.40 -0.55
C TYR A 51 -2.68 -6.98 -0.68
N ILE A 52 -3.03 -6.53 -1.89
CA ILE A 52 -3.63 -5.22 -2.12
C ILE A 52 -4.94 -5.11 -1.34
N LYS A 53 -5.83 -6.11 -1.40
CA LYS A 53 -7.08 -6.10 -0.63
C LYS A 53 -6.81 -5.99 0.89
N LYS A 54 -5.79 -6.68 1.39
CA LYS A 54 -5.38 -6.61 2.79
C LYS A 54 -4.86 -5.21 3.16
N LEU A 55 -3.98 -4.64 2.33
CA LEU A 55 -3.44 -3.29 2.48
C LEU A 55 -4.52 -2.20 2.43
N VAL A 56 -5.55 -2.37 1.59
CA VAL A 56 -6.72 -1.47 1.56
C VAL A 56 -7.51 -1.58 2.86
N ALA A 57 -7.76 -2.80 3.34
CA ALA A 57 -8.46 -3.02 4.60
C ALA A 57 -7.67 -2.50 5.82
N GLU A 58 -6.33 -2.56 5.76
CA GLU A 58 -5.43 -1.98 6.76
C GLU A 58 -5.34 -0.44 6.65
N GLY A 59 -5.91 0.17 5.62
CA GLY A 59 -5.85 1.62 5.39
C GLY A 59 -4.49 2.12 4.89
N SER A 60 -3.57 1.21 4.53
CA SER A 60 -2.24 1.60 4.05
C SER A 60 -2.23 2.10 2.61
N ILE A 61 -3.16 1.60 1.80
CA ILE A 61 -3.37 2.06 0.42
C ILE A 61 -4.86 2.33 0.23
N ILE A 62 -5.18 3.28 -0.63
CA ILE A 62 -6.55 3.65 -0.95
C ILE A 62 -6.79 3.54 -2.44
N VAL A 63 -8.06 3.35 -2.82
CA VAL A 63 -8.47 3.48 -4.20
C VAL A 63 -8.53 4.98 -4.50
N SER A 64 -7.63 5.47 -5.35
CA SER A 64 -7.59 6.89 -5.73
C SER A 64 -8.72 7.23 -6.69
N ARG A 65 -8.88 6.39 -7.72
CA ARG A 65 -9.87 6.60 -8.78
C ARG A 65 -10.25 5.28 -9.43
N THR A 66 -11.43 5.25 -10.03
CA THR A 66 -11.88 4.13 -10.87
C THR A 66 -11.91 4.59 -12.32
N MET A 67 -11.22 3.86 -13.19
CA MET A 67 -11.20 4.08 -14.64
C MET A 67 -11.96 2.93 -15.32
N GLY A 68 -13.23 3.18 -15.64
CA GLY A 68 -14.13 2.16 -16.19
C GLY A 68 -14.33 1.01 -15.21
N LYS A 69 -13.83 -0.20 -15.56
CA LYS A 69 -13.90 -1.40 -14.71
C LYS A 69 -12.65 -1.61 -13.84
N MET A 70 -11.68 -0.70 -13.90
CA MET A 70 -10.38 -0.83 -13.24
C MET A 70 -10.25 0.16 -12.08
N ASN A 71 -9.88 -0.35 -10.91
CA ASN A 71 -9.55 0.48 -9.74
C ASN A 71 -8.06 0.77 -9.71
N LEU A 72 -7.73 2.03 -9.45
CA LEU A 72 -6.36 2.52 -9.31
C LEU A 72 -6.08 2.80 -7.83
N TYR A 73 -4.94 2.31 -7.38
CA TYR A 73 -4.54 2.30 -5.98
C TYR A 73 -3.34 3.23 -5.78
N THR A 74 -3.38 3.98 -4.68
CA THR A 74 -2.28 4.86 -4.26
C THR A 74 -2.03 4.70 -2.76
N ILE A 75 -0.89 5.20 -2.27
CA ILE A 75 -0.59 5.21 -0.84
C ILE A 75 -1.54 6.19 -0.13
N ALA A 76 -2.02 5.81 1.06
CA ALA A 76 -2.80 6.73 1.87
C ALA A 76 -1.90 7.88 2.33
N LYS A 77 -2.30 9.13 2.08
CA LYS A 77 -1.53 10.36 2.39
C LYS A 77 -1.19 10.51 3.90
N GLY A 78 -1.77 9.70 4.78
CA GLY A 78 -1.48 9.66 6.22
C GLY A 78 -0.35 8.70 6.64
N LEU A 79 0.33 8.03 5.70
CA LEU A 79 1.48 7.15 5.98
C LEU A 79 2.86 7.80 5.70
N GLU A 80 2.89 9.11 5.47
CA GLU A 80 4.08 9.86 5.04
C GLU A 80 4.96 10.46 6.16
N GLU A 81 4.86 10.00 7.40
CA GLU A 81 5.80 10.40 8.46
C GLU A 81 6.28 9.11 9.15
N ASN A 82 7.54 8.67 9.08
CA ASN A 82 8.78 9.35 9.39
C ASN A 82 9.93 8.51 8.80
N ASP A 83 10.81 9.11 7.99
CA ASP A 83 12.17 8.57 7.78
C ASP A 83 13.06 9.76 7.39
N LYS A 84 13.56 10.47 8.41
CA LYS A 84 14.72 11.35 8.34
C LYS A 84 15.55 11.01 9.57
N ASP A 85 16.61 10.25 9.37
CA ASP A 85 17.82 10.31 10.20
C ASP A 85 18.91 10.95 9.34
#